data_AF-A0A432UX95-F1
#
_entry.id   AF-A0A432UX95-F1
#
_cell.length_a   1.000
_cell.length_b   1.000
_cell.length_c   1.000
_cell.angle_alpha   90.00
_cell.angle_beta   90.00
_cell.angle_gamma   90.00
#
_symmetry.space_group_name_H-M   'P 1'
#
loop_
_entity.id
_entity.type
_entity.pdbx_description
1 polymer ?
#
loop_
_entity_poly.entity_id
_entity_poly.type
_entity_poly.pdbx_seq_one_letter_code
_entity_poly.pdbx_strand_id
1 'polypeptide(L)'
;MRRLTDKVGYDGGPWSSLDGKKIVWRAWYPQTNEKKAQWRDSMENNYIRATPLDLWGMDAEGSNKRRLTDNGAISWAPSWHPDGEELLFPVIWMTGTKS
;
A
#
# COMPACT_ATOMS: atom_id res chain seq x y z
N MET A 1 0.74 -2.56 -22.12
CA MET A 1 0.99 -2.53 -20.67
C MET A 1 1.00 -1.09 -20.20
N ARG A 2 0.36 -0.74 -19.07
CA ARG A 2 0.32 0.62 -18.50
C ARG A 2 0.70 0.58 -17.02
N ARG A 3 1.65 1.42 -16.61
CA ARG A 3 2.03 1.62 -15.20
C ARG A 3 1.10 2.68 -14.58
N LEU A 4 0.60 2.42 -13.37
CA LEU A 4 -0.32 3.33 -12.68
C LEU A 4 0.28 4.01 -11.44
N THR A 5 1.34 3.48 -10.84
CA THR A 5 2.04 4.10 -9.70
C THR A 5 3.40 4.66 -10.12
N ASP A 6 3.87 5.75 -9.51
CA ASP A 6 5.09 6.46 -9.90
C ASP A 6 5.93 6.96 -8.72
N LYS A 7 5.45 6.76 -7.48
CA LYS A 7 6.14 7.22 -6.28
C LYS A 7 7.32 6.32 -5.94
N VAL A 8 8.37 6.93 -5.39
CA VAL A 8 9.48 6.19 -4.77
C VAL A 8 8.96 5.46 -3.55
N GLY A 9 9.23 4.16 -3.45
CA GLY A 9 8.84 3.32 -2.32
C GLY A 9 8.37 1.94 -2.78
N TYR A 10 7.64 1.27 -1.89
CA TYR A 10 7.04 -0.02 -2.14
C TYR A 10 5.65 0.13 -2.76
N ASP A 11 5.38 -0.59 -3.83
CA ASP A 11 4.04 -0.86 -4.37
C ASP A 11 3.88 -2.38 -4.52
N GLY A 12 2.84 -2.99 -3.94
CA GLY A 12 2.70 -4.43 -4.06
C GLY A 12 1.36 -5.01 -3.65
N GLY A 13 0.95 -6.07 -4.36
CA GLY A 13 -0.36 -6.70 -4.23
C GLY A 13 -1.47 -5.72 -4.61
N PRO A 14 -1.82 -5.58 -5.90
CA PRO A 14 -3.03 -4.90 -6.29
C PRO A 14 -4.24 -5.86 -6.20
N TRP A 15 -5.38 -5.33 -5.79
CA TRP A 15 -6.69 -5.98 -5.82
C TRP A 15 -7.69 -5.07 -6.53
N SER A 16 -8.44 -5.61 -7.49
CA SER A 16 -9.53 -4.90 -8.14
C SER A 16 -10.84 -5.05 -7.37
N SER A 17 -11.70 -4.03 -7.41
CA SER A 17 -13.11 -4.18 -7.02
C SER A 17 -13.82 -5.21 -7.91
N LEU A 18 -14.96 -5.71 -7.44
CA LEU A 18 -15.76 -6.71 -8.18
C LEU A 18 -16.21 -6.21 -9.56
N ASP A 19 -16.51 -4.92 -9.67
CA ASP A 19 -16.89 -4.26 -10.93
C ASP A 19 -15.69 -3.78 -11.76
N GLY A 20 -14.46 -4.00 -11.26
CA GLY A 20 -13.22 -3.61 -11.92
C GLY A 20 -12.94 -2.11 -11.99
N LYS A 21 -13.74 -1.25 -11.33
CA LYS A 21 -13.60 0.21 -11.41
C LYS A 21 -12.61 0.80 -10.41
N LYS A 22 -12.33 0.12 -9.31
CA LYS A 22 -11.41 0.59 -8.26
C LYS A 22 -10.25 -0.40 -8.12
N ILE A 23 -9.07 0.13 -7.80
CA ILE A 23 -7.89 -0.65 -7.44
C ILE A 23 -7.48 -0.25 -6.03
N VAL A 24 -7.29 -1.24 -5.15
CA VAL A 24 -6.60 -1.07 -3.88
C VAL A 24 -5.26 -1.78 -3.95
N TRP A 25 -4.20 -1.18 -3.40
CA TRP A 25 -2.90 -1.84 -3.29
C TRP A 25 -2.25 -1.47 -1.96
N ARG A 26 -1.22 -2.23 -1.58
CA ARG A 26 -0.40 -1.87 -0.44
C ARG A 26 0.77 -1.02 -0.91
N ALA A 27 1.05 0.04 -0.17
CA ALA A 27 2.19 0.87 -0.46
C ALA A 27 2.85 1.42 0.80
N TRP A 28 4.14 1.70 0.66
CA TRP A 28 4.91 2.51 1.59
C TRP A 28 5.70 3.54 0.80
N TYR A 29 5.40 4.82 1.02
CA TYR A 29 6.11 5.91 0.36
C TYR A 29 6.92 6.69 1.39
N PRO A 30 8.27 6.57 1.42
CA PRO A 30 9.12 7.31 2.33
C PRO A 30 9.03 8.82 2.11
N GLN A 31 8.70 9.55 3.18
CA GLN A 31 8.51 11.00 3.13
C GLN A 31 9.84 11.77 3.26
N THR A 32 10.78 11.27 4.06
CA THR A 32 12.06 11.95 4.33
C THR A 32 13.19 11.48 3.40
N ASN A 33 14.19 12.33 3.20
CA ASN A 33 15.37 12.00 2.39
C ASN A 33 16.14 10.80 2.99
N GLU A 34 16.23 10.73 4.32
CA GLU A 34 16.82 9.60 5.04
C GLU A 34 16.09 8.29 4.73
N LYS A 35 14.75 8.26 4.84
CA LYS A 35 13.96 7.06 4.53
C LYS A 35 14.02 6.69 3.04
N LYS A 36 14.12 7.68 2.14
CA LYS A 36 14.35 7.43 0.71
C LYS A 36 15.74 6.83 0.44
N ALA A 37 16.78 7.30 1.15
CA ALA A 37 18.12 6.71 1.06
C ALA A 37 18.14 5.27 1.59
N GLN A 38 17.49 5.02 2.72
CA GLN A 38 17.30 3.67 3.27
C GLN A 38 16.57 2.73 2.29
N TRP A 39 15.53 3.22 1.60
CA TRP A 39 14.85 2.45 0.55
C TRP A 39 15.81 2.07 -0.59
N ARG A 40 16.61 3.02 -1.08
CA ARG A 40 17.58 2.78 -2.16
C ARG A 40 18.63 1.75 -1.75
N ASP A 41 19.20 1.89 -0.56
CA ASP A 41 20.15 0.91 0.00
C ASP A 41 19.54 -0.49 0.06
N SER A 42 18.27 -0.61 0.45
CA SER A 42 17.55 -1.90 0.48
C SER A 42 17.43 -2.51 -0.92
N MET A 43 17.11 -1.70 -1.94
CA MET A 43 17.03 -2.15 -3.34
C MET A 43 18.39 -2.54 -3.92
N GLU A 44 19.44 -1.77 -3.64
CA GLU A 44 20.80 -2.02 -4.12
C GLU A 44 21.39 -3.31 -3.55
N ASN A 45 21.02 -3.65 -2.32
CA ASN A 45 21.53 -4.82 -1.60
C ASN A 45 20.54 -6.00 -1.58
N ASN A 46 19.50 -5.98 -2.40
CA ASN A 46 18.54 -7.08 -2.59
C ASN A 46 17.81 -7.55 -1.32
N TYR A 47 17.39 -6.62 -0.45
CA TYR A 47 16.59 -6.96 0.72
C TYR A 47 15.42 -6.00 0.93
N ILE A 48 14.39 -6.43 1.67
CA ILE A 48 13.26 -5.60 2.06
C ILE A 48 13.26 -5.44 3.57
N ARG A 49 13.28 -4.19 4.04
CA ARG A 49 13.09 -3.89 5.47
C ARG A 49 11.62 -3.97 5.83
N ALA A 50 11.32 -4.35 7.07
CA ALA A 50 10.00 -4.17 7.62
C ALA A 50 9.66 -2.67 7.66
N THR A 51 8.60 -2.28 6.95
CA THR A 51 8.05 -0.92 6.92
C THR A 51 6.54 -0.99 7.12
N PRO A 52 5.88 0.08 7.61
CA PRO A 52 4.43 0.15 7.54
C PRO A 52 3.99 -0.02 6.10
N LEU A 53 2.88 -0.70 5.88
CA LEU A 53 2.27 -0.83 4.55
C LEU A 53 0.83 -0.39 4.66
N ASP A 54 0.51 0.72 4.03
CA ASP A 54 -0.83 1.26 4.03
C ASP A 54 -1.61 0.75 2.83
N LEU A 55 -2.92 0.73 2.97
CA LEU A 55 -3.79 0.62 1.81
C LEU A 55 -3.86 1.96 1.10
N TRP A 56 -3.69 1.92 -0.21
CA TRP A 56 -3.94 3.02 -1.12
C TRP A 56 -5.00 2.60 -2.12
N GLY A 57 -5.84 3.54 -2.53
CA GLY A 57 -6.93 3.33 -3.49
C GLY A 57 -6.85 4.30 -4.65
N MET A 58 -7.32 3.87 -5.81
CA MET A 58 -7.44 4.68 -7.03
C MET A 58 -8.58 4.13 -7.88
N ASP A 59 -9.03 4.92 -8.85
CA ASP A 59 -9.86 4.42 -9.93
C ASP A 59 -9.01 3.63 -10.93
N ALA A 60 -9.60 2.67 -11.62
CA ALA A 60 -8.88 1.71 -12.47
C ALA A 60 -8.16 2.37 -13.66
N GLU A 61 -8.62 3.55 -14.10
CA GLU A 61 -7.93 4.37 -15.10
C GLU A 61 -6.75 5.19 -14.53
N GLY A 62 -6.52 5.13 -13.22
CA GLY A 62 -5.37 5.72 -12.53
C GLY A 62 -5.64 7.08 -11.87
N SER A 63 -6.89 7.53 -11.87
CA SER A 63 -7.30 8.79 -11.22
C SER A 63 -7.60 8.57 -9.72
N ASN A 64 -7.84 9.65 -8.96
CA ASN A 64 -8.28 9.60 -7.57
C ASN A 64 -7.41 8.77 -6.60
N LYS A 65 -6.09 8.73 -6.85
CA LYS A 65 -5.11 8.07 -5.97
C LYS A 65 -5.09 8.70 -4.59
N ARG A 66 -5.36 7.92 -3.54
CA ARG A 66 -5.30 8.38 -2.15
C ARG A 66 -4.88 7.27 -1.19
N ARG A 67 -4.33 7.68 -0.05
CA ARG A 67 -4.05 6.81 1.10
C ARG A 67 -5.37 6.53 1.83
N LEU A 68 -5.63 5.27 2.16
CA LEU A 68 -6.84 4.82 2.85
C LEU A 68 -6.58 4.48 4.32
N THR A 69 -5.36 4.07 4.67
CA THR A 69 -4.94 3.81 6.07
C THR A 69 -3.70 4.61 6.43
N ASP A 70 -3.57 5.00 7.70
CA ASP A 70 -2.37 5.60 8.28
C ASP A 70 -2.25 5.19 9.75
N ASN A 71 -2.02 3.90 9.99
CA ASN A 71 -2.06 3.30 11.32
C ASN A 71 -0.69 2.88 11.85
N GLY A 72 0.39 3.12 11.09
CA GLY A 72 1.74 2.68 11.46
C GLY A 72 1.93 1.16 11.52
N ALA A 73 0.98 0.39 10.99
CA ALA A 73 1.00 -1.06 10.92
C ALA A 73 1.17 -1.53 9.47
N ILE A 74 1.12 -2.84 9.26
CA ILE A 74 1.02 -3.45 7.95
C ILE A 74 -0.47 -3.80 7.74
N SER A 75 -1.18 -2.99 6.96
CA SER A 75 -2.52 -3.31 6.46
C SER A 75 -2.39 -4.31 5.32
N TRP A 76 -2.90 -5.53 5.52
CA TRP A 76 -2.58 -6.68 4.67
C TRP A 76 -3.82 -7.25 3.99
N ALA A 77 -3.63 -7.91 2.84
CA ALA A 77 -4.63 -8.70 2.11
C ALA A 77 -6.07 -8.14 2.16
N PRO A 78 -6.31 -6.91 1.67
CA PRO A 78 -7.64 -6.34 1.65
C PRO A 78 -8.57 -7.14 0.73
N SER A 79 -9.85 -7.15 1.08
CA SER A 79 -10.94 -7.66 0.24
C SER A 79 -12.07 -6.65 0.19
N TRP A 80 -12.62 -6.44 -1.00
CA TRP A 80 -13.81 -5.61 -1.19
C TRP A 80 -15.05 -6.29 -0.61
N HIS A 81 -15.86 -5.52 0.11
CA HIS A 81 -17.22 -5.92 0.43
C HIS A 81 -18.05 -6.05 -0.87
N PRO A 82 -19.07 -6.92 -0.95
CA PRO A 82 -19.84 -7.11 -2.18
C PRO A 82 -20.54 -5.87 -2.72
N ASP A 83 -20.80 -4.85 -1.91
CA ASP A 83 -21.35 -3.56 -2.36
C ASP A 83 -20.33 -2.67 -3.10
N GLY A 84 -19.02 -2.98 -3.02
CA GLY A 84 -17.96 -2.21 -3.65
C GLY A 84 -17.60 -0.89 -2.96
N GLU A 85 -18.16 -0.62 -1.77
CA GLU A 85 -17.93 0.62 -1.03
C GLU A 85 -16.98 0.43 0.16
N GLU A 86 -16.94 -0.77 0.74
CA GLU A 86 -16.09 -1.07 1.90
C GLU A 86 -14.93 -2.02 1.58
N LEU A 87 -13.88 -1.92 2.40
CA LEU A 87 -12.73 -2.81 2.38
C LEU A 87 -12.57 -3.46 3.76
N LEU A 88 -12.48 -4.78 3.78
CA LEU A 88 -12.09 -5.55 4.95
C LEU A 88 -10.62 -5.89 4.85
N PHE A 89 -9.86 -5.71 5.93
CA PHE A 89 -8.42 -6.02 5.94
C PHE A 89 -7.92 -6.34 7.35
N PRO A 90 -7.05 -7.35 7.53
CA PRO A 90 -6.27 -7.51 8.74
C PRO A 90 -5.15 -6.46 8.86
N VAL A 91 -4.75 -6.19 10.09
CA VAL A 91 -3.56 -5.38 10.41
C VAL A 91 -2.54 -6.22 11.16
N ILE A 92 -1.26 -6.05 10.84
CA ILE A 92 -0.13 -6.63 11.57
C ILE A 92 0.63 -5.48 12.24
N TRP A 93 0.59 -5.44 13.57
CA TRP A 93 1.31 -4.44 14.36
C TRP A 93 2.81 -4.75 14.39
N MET A 94 3.64 -3.78 14.01
CA MET A 94 5.09 -3.97 13.94
C MET A 94 5.78 -3.81 15.30
N THR A 95 5.19 -3.03 16.19
CA THR A 95 5.54 -3.00 17.61
C THR A 95 4.52 -3.88 18.33
N GLY A 96 4.93 -4.95 18.98
CA GLY A 96 4.07 -6.04 19.51
C GLY A 96 2.99 -5.67 20.56
N THR A 97 2.55 -4.43 20.64
CA THR A 97 1.44 -3.98 21.49
C THR A 97 0.23 -3.64 20.63
N LYS A 98 -0.83 -4.46 20.76
CA LYS A 98 -2.19 -3.99 20.49
C LYS A 98 -2.47 -2.84 21.46
N SER A 99 -2.88 -1.68 20.96
CA SER A 99 -3.60 -0.71 21.80
C SER A 99 -4.99 -1.23 22.12
#